data_AF-A0A6P2AD24-F1
#
_entry.id   AF-A0A6P2AD24-F1
#
_cell.length_a   1.000
_cell.length_b   1.000
_cell.length_c   1.000
_cell.angle_alpha   90.00
_cell.angle_beta   90.00
_cell.angle_gamma   90.00
#
_symmetry.space_group_name_H-M   'P 1'
#
loop_
_entity.id
_entity.type
_entity.pdbx_description
1 polymer ?
#
loop_
_entity_poly.entity_id
_entity_poly.type
_entity_poly.pdbx_seq_one_letter_code
_entity_poly.pdbx_strand_id
1 'polypeptide(L)'
;MTQPTPQDSKQQILQDFAKLLTDYQSSDSKVATKEEEAEKAKNQELLTTVAEYTLDNIVNGMASLQLDFGNIINSLSQRLNNESTKLEQLQKAIQVETENLAKLRQVRLVADALHILRQEHQERLRHLENQINQQREAITLEQEQTHKVWTKEQLEFTARINEERELLLQTRERTKADITYEIERQRKIEMDEYEEVKRLQERELTETNQRQEKLWSEREKYLTDNQADFAAKQKQVEGFPAALQKAYEEARVEGIKEAERDSKVKSDLIEKEWEATKQGYELKLQSLEATVAKQTEQINEIIAQLQVANTQAQSLAARAFQGQV
;
A
#
# COMPACT_ATOMS: atom_id res chain seq x y z
N MET A 1 140.52 36.25 107.79
CA MET A 1 141.07 35.61 109.00
C MET A 1 142.49 35.17 108.69
N THR A 2 143.41 35.56 109.57
CA THR A 2 144.75 34.97 109.85
C THR A 2 145.84 34.94 108.78
N GLN A 3 146.75 35.92 108.90
CA GLN A 3 148.21 35.75 108.74
C GLN A 3 148.73 34.57 109.59
N PRO A 4 149.83 33.89 109.22
CA PRO A 4 151.18 34.38 109.56
C PRO A 4 152.28 34.12 108.50
N THR A 5 153.12 35.13 108.25
CA THR A 5 154.59 35.01 108.05
C THR A 5 155.22 34.14 109.14
N PRO A 6 156.40 33.45 109.00
CA PRO A 6 157.65 34.07 108.53
C PRO A 6 158.78 33.12 108.03
N GLN A 7 159.89 33.75 107.59
CA GLN A 7 161.30 33.34 107.74
C GLN A 7 161.68 31.88 107.47
N ASP A 8 162.43 31.67 106.38
CA ASP A 8 163.43 30.61 106.35
C ASP A 8 164.74 31.08 105.71
N SER A 9 165.67 31.37 106.63
CA SER A 9 167.05 30.86 106.68
C SER A 9 167.75 30.52 105.35
N LYS A 10 168.97 31.04 105.20
CA LYS A 10 169.95 30.82 104.12
C LYS A 10 170.06 29.37 103.60
N GLN A 11 169.66 28.36 104.39
CA GLN A 11 169.66 26.94 104.01
C GLN A 11 168.50 26.54 103.07
N GLN A 12 167.30 27.09 103.21
CA GLN A 12 166.20 26.80 102.26
C GLN A 12 166.44 27.48 100.92
N ILE A 13 166.92 28.73 100.93
CA ILE A 13 167.29 29.44 99.70
C ILE A 13 168.45 28.71 98.98
N LEU A 14 169.41 28.13 99.71
CA LEU A 14 170.48 27.33 99.09
C LEU A 14 170.00 25.96 98.58
N GLN A 15 169.00 25.34 99.21
CA GLN A 15 168.40 24.10 98.69
C GLN A 15 167.52 24.36 97.46
N ASP A 16 166.73 25.42 97.47
CA ASP A 16 165.91 25.83 96.33
C ASP A 16 166.80 26.33 95.19
N PHE A 17 167.90 27.03 95.49
CA PHE A 17 168.89 27.41 94.47
C PHE A 17 169.67 26.19 93.95
N ALA A 18 170.03 25.22 94.80
CA ALA A 18 170.67 23.97 94.35
C ALA A 18 169.73 23.13 93.50
N LYS A 19 168.44 23.03 93.85
CA LYS A 19 167.40 22.40 93.02
C LYS A 19 167.25 23.10 91.67
N LEU A 20 167.16 24.43 91.68
CA LEU A 20 167.08 25.25 90.47
C LEU A 20 168.32 25.07 89.58
N LEU A 21 169.52 24.88 90.16
CA LEU A 21 170.76 24.65 89.41
C LEU A 21 170.83 23.24 88.80
N THR A 22 170.27 22.21 89.46
CA THR A 22 170.05 20.88 88.84
C THR A 22 169.00 20.90 87.73
N ASP A 23 167.93 21.70 87.89
CA ASP A 23 166.88 21.85 86.88
C ASP A 23 167.38 22.65 85.66
N TYR A 24 168.28 23.63 85.87
CA TYR A 24 168.90 24.39 84.76
C TYR A 24 169.97 23.57 84.02
N GLN A 25 170.79 22.79 84.73
CA GLN A 25 171.83 21.98 84.09
C GLN A 25 171.31 20.74 83.34
N SER A 26 170.06 20.33 83.60
CA SER A 26 169.36 19.27 82.84
C SER A 26 168.50 19.80 81.68
N SER A 27 168.36 21.12 81.53
CA SER A 27 167.56 21.77 80.47
C SER A 27 168.39 22.48 79.38
N ASP A 28 169.73 22.49 79.47
CA ASP A 28 170.60 23.18 78.48
C ASP A 28 171.37 22.24 77.52
N SER A 29 171.05 20.93 77.54
CA SER A 29 171.60 19.96 76.57
C SER A 29 170.55 19.01 75.98
N LYS A 30 169.30 19.48 75.90
CA LYS A 30 168.25 18.90 75.07
C LYS A 30 167.66 19.97 74.15
N VAL A 31 167.77 19.72 72.85
CA VAL A 31 167.02 20.40 71.79
C VAL A 31 165.53 20.36 72.13
N ALA A 32 164.88 21.52 72.17
CA ALA A 32 163.46 21.69 72.49
C ALA A 32 162.57 20.78 71.61
N THR A 33 161.86 19.88 72.25
CA THR A 33 160.80 19.06 71.67
C THR A 33 159.58 19.94 71.40
N LYS A 34 159.02 19.84 70.18
CA LYS A 34 157.84 20.57 69.65
C LYS A 34 156.60 20.62 70.57
N GLU A 35 156.53 19.83 71.63
CA GLU A 35 155.39 19.75 72.55
C GLU A 35 155.30 20.90 73.55
N GLU A 36 156.41 21.45 74.06
CA GLU A 36 156.35 22.57 75.03
C GLU A 36 156.16 23.94 74.36
N GLU A 37 156.63 24.13 73.12
CA GLU A 37 156.25 25.28 72.29
C GLU A 37 154.78 25.18 71.83
N ALA A 38 154.27 23.97 71.57
CA ALA A 38 152.87 23.75 71.21
C ALA A 38 151.90 24.01 72.39
N GLU A 39 152.28 23.70 73.63
CA GLU A 39 151.45 24.05 74.80
C GLU A 39 151.46 25.56 75.09
N LYS A 40 152.59 26.24 74.93
CA LYS A 40 152.60 27.72 75.05
C LYS A 40 151.82 28.38 73.92
N ALA A 41 151.90 27.86 72.70
CA ALA A 41 151.10 28.33 71.58
C ALA A 41 149.59 28.08 71.83
N LYS A 42 149.20 26.88 72.28
CA LYS A 42 147.81 26.58 72.65
C LYS A 42 147.29 27.45 73.80
N ASN A 43 148.11 27.72 74.81
CA ASN A 43 147.70 28.56 75.93
C ASN A 43 147.60 30.04 75.53
N GLN A 44 148.42 30.52 74.60
CA GLN A 44 148.25 31.85 73.98
C GLN A 44 147.03 31.90 73.06
N GLU A 45 146.74 30.82 72.32
CA GLU A 45 145.57 30.69 71.44
C GLU A 45 144.26 30.64 72.24
N LEU A 46 144.27 29.98 73.41
CA LEU A 46 143.14 29.96 74.35
C LEU A 46 142.94 31.33 75.00
N LEU A 47 144.02 32.01 75.40
CA LEU A 47 143.94 33.36 75.99
C LEU A 47 143.46 34.40 74.96
N THR A 48 143.77 34.22 73.67
CA THR A 48 143.24 35.07 72.60
C THR A 48 141.77 34.76 72.29
N THR A 49 141.35 33.51 72.22
CA THR A 49 139.93 33.16 72.06
C THR A 49 139.07 33.60 73.25
N VAL A 50 139.60 33.53 74.49
CA VAL A 50 138.88 34.01 75.68
C VAL A 50 138.84 35.54 75.76
N ALA A 51 139.84 36.25 75.23
CA ALA A 51 139.82 37.70 75.10
C ALA A 51 138.83 38.21 74.04
N GLU A 52 138.50 37.39 73.03
CA GLU A 52 137.45 37.68 72.02
C GLU A 52 136.03 37.49 72.57
N TYR A 53 135.86 36.69 73.63
CA TYR A 53 134.59 36.54 74.36
C TYR A 53 134.38 37.71 75.34
N THR A 54 134.29 38.91 74.81
CA THR A 54 133.81 40.09 75.55
C THR A 54 132.29 40.01 75.72
N LEU A 55 131.78 40.58 76.82
CA LEU A 55 130.33 40.62 77.11
C LEU A 55 129.53 41.18 75.91
N ASP A 56 130.10 42.16 75.20
CA ASP A 56 129.52 42.75 74.00
C ASP A 56 129.40 41.77 72.83
N ASN A 57 130.38 40.89 72.58
CA ASN A 57 130.31 39.91 71.49
C ASN A 57 129.29 38.80 71.76
N ILE A 58 129.15 38.38 73.03
CA ILE A 58 128.13 37.40 73.41
C ILE A 58 126.73 38.02 73.34
N VAL A 59 126.57 39.28 73.78
CA VAL A 59 125.29 40.00 73.69
C VAL A 59 124.92 40.29 72.23
N ASN A 60 125.87 40.70 71.39
CA ASN A 60 125.65 40.89 69.95
C ASN A 60 125.35 39.56 69.23
N GLY A 61 126.03 38.48 69.60
CA GLY A 61 125.75 37.13 69.11
C GLY A 61 124.34 36.67 69.49
N MET A 62 123.93 36.86 70.74
CA MET A 62 122.55 36.57 71.18
C MET A 62 121.52 37.47 70.50
N ALA A 63 121.83 38.75 70.27
CA ALA A 63 120.95 39.67 69.55
C ALA A 63 120.80 39.29 68.07
N SER A 64 121.88 38.86 67.41
CA SER A 64 121.86 38.31 66.05
C SER A 64 121.03 37.04 66.00
N LEU A 65 121.23 36.11 66.95
CA LEU A 65 120.47 34.86 67.02
C LEU A 65 118.98 35.13 67.27
N GLN A 66 118.66 36.13 68.09
CA GLN A 66 117.28 36.56 68.35
C GLN A 66 116.63 37.20 67.08
N LEU A 67 117.39 37.96 66.30
CA LEU A 67 116.96 38.51 65.01
C LEU A 67 116.76 37.42 63.96
N ASP A 68 117.70 36.49 63.81
CA ASP A 68 117.62 35.38 62.88
C ASP A 68 116.47 34.43 63.24
N PHE A 69 116.27 34.16 64.52
CA PHE A 69 115.14 33.39 65.00
C PHE A 69 113.80 34.11 64.73
N GLY A 70 113.75 35.43 64.92
CA GLY A 70 112.61 36.27 64.54
C GLY A 70 112.32 36.24 63.04
N ASN A 71 113.35 36.31 62.20
CA ASN A 71 113.24 36.24 60.73
C ASN A 71 112.79 34.86 60.25
N ILE A 72 113.33 33.78 60.82
CA ILE A 72 112.92 32.40 60.49
C ILE A 72 111.46 32.18 60.93
N ILE A 73 111.07 32.63 62.12
CA ILE A 73 109.68 32.56 62.60
C ILE A 73 108.75 33.35 61.67
N ASN A 74 109.13 34.56 61.26
CA ASN A 74 108.33 35.35 60.33
C ASN A 74 108.21 34.68 58.96
N SER A 75 109.30 34.11 58.43
CA SER A 75 109.28 33.39 57.15
C SER A 75 108.45 32.10 57.22
N LEU A 76 108.52 31.38 58.34
CA LEU A 76 107.74 30.17 58.59
C LEU A 76 106.26 30.52 58.76
N SER A 77 105.95 31.58 59.49
CA SER A 77 104.60 32.12 59.63
C SER A 77 104.03 32.52 58.27
N GLN A 78 104.80 33.21 57.43
CA GLN A 78 104.36 33.61 56.10
C GLN A 78 104.16 32.41 55.16
N ARG A 79 105.03 31.40 55.21
CA ARG A 79 104.85 30.14 54.46
C ARG A 79 103.64 29.35 54.95
N LEU A 80 103.45 29.25 56.26
CA LEU A 80 102.33 28.53 56.87
C LEU A 80 101.01 29.25 56.56
N ASN A 81 101.00 30.58 56.53
CA ASN A 81 99.85 31.38 56.12
C ASN A 81 99.56 31.22 54.61
N ASN A 82 100.60 31.18 53.76
CA ASN A 82 100.45 30.89 52.33
C ASN A 82 99.94 29.46 52.07
N GLU A 83 100.42 28.45 52.81
CA GLU A 83 99.91 27.07 52.68
C GLU A 83 98.50 26.93 53.27
N SER A 84 98.19 27.64 54.36
CA SER A 84 96.83 27.71 54.93
C SER A 84 95.84 28.33 53.94
N THR A 85 96.19 29.44 53.31
CA THR A 85 95.36 30.08 52.28
C THR A 85 95.20 29.21 51.03
N LYS A 86 96.25 28.52 50.58
CA LYS A 86 96.14 27.52 49.50
C LYS A 86 95.20 26.37 49.88
N LEU A 87 95.32 25.86 51.11
CA LEU A 87 94.43 24.80 51.61
C LEU A 87 92.98 25.26 51.63
N GLU A 88 92.71 26.49 52.10
CA GLU A 88 91.37 27.08 52.11
C GLU A 88 90.82 27.25 50.68
N GLN A 89 91.65 27.72 49.74
CA GLN A 89 91.27 27.84 48.32
C GLN A 89 90.98 26.47 47.68
N LEU A 90 91.79 25.45 47.96
CA LEU A 90 91.56 24.09 47.48
C LEU A 90 90.28 23.48 48.07
N GLN A 91 90.03 23.68 49.37
CA GLN A 91 88.80 23.24 50.02
C GLN A 91 87.57 23.91 49.39
N LYS A 92 87.60 25.23 49.15
CA LYS A 92 86.53 25.94 48.44
C LYS A 92 86.36 25.44 47.00
N ALA A 93 87.45 25.21 46.27
CA ALA A 93 87.41 24.69 44.90
C ALA A 93 86.80 23.27 44.85
N ILE A 94 87.17 22.39 45.80
CA ILE A 94 86.57 21.06 45.94
C ILE A 94 85.07 21.19 46.22
N GLN A 95 84.67 22.08 47.13
CA GLN A 95 83.25 22.30 47.41
C GLN A 95 82.48 22.76 46.17
N VAL A 96 82.98 23.76 45.44
CA VAL A 96 82.38 24.24 44.19
C VAL A 96 82.31 23.13 43.14
N GLU A 97 83.37 22.33 42.97
CA GLU A 97 83.35 21.20 42.04
C GLU A 97 82.39 20.09 42.47
N THR A 98 82.24 19.82 43.77
CA THR A 98 81.23 18.85 44.24
C THR A 98 79.80 19.33 43.96
N GLU A 99 79.52 20.62 44.12
CA GLU A 99 78.24 21.22 43.76
C GLU A 99 78.01 21.20 42.24
N ASN A 100 79.03 21.51 41.44
CA ASN A 100 78.96 21.43 39.98
C ASN A 100 78.72 20.00 39.50
N LEU A 101 79.40 19.02 40.08
CA LEU A 101 79.19 17.60 39.79
C LEU A 101 77.77 17.15 40.16
N ALA A 102 77.22 17.62 41.28
CA ALA A 102 75.82 17.36 41.65
C ALA A 102 74.84 17.96 40.63
N LYS A 103 75.06 19.21 40.18
CA LYS A 103 74.27 19.85 39.11
C LYS A 103 74.37 19.08 37.80
N LEU A 104 75.57 18.65 37.41
CA LEU A 104 75.79 17.89 36.17
C LEU A 104 75.04 16.55 36.19
N ARG A 105 75.02 15.87 37.34
CA ARG A 105 74.24 14.64 37.54
C ARG A 105 72.74 14.88 37.42
N GLN A 106 72.23 15.98 37.97
CA GLN A 106 70.82 16.36 37.81
C GLN A 106 70.48 16.67 36.34
N VAL A 107 71.33 17.42 35.65
CA VAL A 107 71.15 17.71 34.21
C VAL A 107 71.16 16.42 33.39
N ARG A 108 72.07 15.48 33.69
CA ARG A 108 72.09 14.17 33.03
C ARG A 108 70.82 13.36 33.29
N LEU A 109 70.34 13.32 34.54
CA LEU A 109 69.12 12.62 34.89
C LEU A 109 67.91 13.19 34.13
N VAL A 110 67.81 14.52 34.04
CA VAL A 110 66.74 15.19 33.27
C VAL A 110 66.88 14.92 31.78
N ALA A 111 68.10 14.92 31.23
CA ALA A 111 68.34 14.60 29.82
C ALA A 111 67.96 13.15 29.49
N ASP A 112 68.33 12.20 30.35
CA ASP A 112 67.97 10.78 30.19
C ASP A 112 66.44 10.59 30.30
N ALA A 113 65.79 11.24 31.28
CA ALA A 113 64.32 11.20 31.42
C ALA A 113 63.60 11.82 30.21
N LEU A 114 64.10 12.95 29.70
CA LEU A 114 63.55 13.61 28.51
C LEU A 114 63.75 12.77 27.25
N HIS A 115 64.89 12.07 27.13
CA HIS A 115 65.15 11.13 26.04
C HIS A 115 64.15 9.97 26.06
N ILE A 116 63.93 9.35 27.23
CA ILE A 116 62.96 8.27 27.40
C ILE A 116 61.55 8.73 27.04
N LEU A 117 61.11 9.87 27.59
CA LEU A 117 59.78 10.42 27.31
C LEU A 117 59.59 10.73 25.82
N ARG A 118 60.62 11.26 25.16
CA ARG A 118 60.60 11.54 23.71
C ARG A 118 60.45 10.24 22.91
N GLN A 119 61.18 9.19 23.29
CA GLN A 119 61.10 7.90 22.62
C GLN A 119 59.70 7.28 22.78
N GLU A 120 59.16 7.26 24.00
CA GLU A 120 57.81 6.76 24.28
C GLU A 120 56.75 7.56 23.48
N HIS A 121 56.90 8.87 23.40
CA HIS A 121 56.00 9.71 22.61
C HIS A 121 56.10 9.39 21.10
N GLN A 122 57.30 9.18 20.57
CA GLN A 122 57.48 8.77 19.18
C GLN A 122 56.87 7.39 18.88
N GLU A 123 57.00 6.44 19.80
CA GLU A 123 56.37 5.12 19.67
C GLU A 123 54.84 5.22 19.71
N ARG A 124 54.29 6.02 20.63
CA ARG A 124 52.83 6.30 20.67
C ARG A 124 52.33 6.96 19.40
N LEU A 125 53.06 7.93 18.85
CA LEU A 125 52.71 8.57 17.58
C LEU A 125 52.69 7.56 16.44
N ARG A 126 53.72 6.71 16.32
CA ARG A 126 53.76 5.64 15.31
C ARG A 126 52.61 4.65 15.48
N HIS A 127 52.29 4.27 16.71
CA HIS A 127 51.16 3.39 16.98
C HIS A 127 49.83 4.03 16.56
N LEU A 128 49.61 5.29 16.92
CA LEU A 128 48.41 6.03 16.55
C LEU A 128 48.29 6.19 15.03
N GLU A 129 49.38 6.52 14.35
CA GLU A 129 49.43 6.65 12.89
C GLU A 129 49.11 5.31 12.21
N ASN A 130 49.68 4.21 12.68
CA ASN A 130 49.36 2.88 12.18
C ASN A 130 47.89 2.51 12.40
N GLN A 131 47.32 2.82 13.57
CA GLN A 131 45.90 2.58 13.84
C GLN A 131 44.99 3.41 12.93
N ILE A 132 45.31 4.69 12.74
CA ILE A 132 44.55 5.57 11.83
C ILE A 132 44.61 5.03 10.41
N ASN A 133 45.79 4.60 9.94
CA ASN A 133 45.95 4.04 8.61
C ASN A 133 45.15 2.74 8.44
N GLN A 134 45.22 1.82 9.41
CA GLN A 134 44.44 0.58 9.39
C GLN A 134 42.93 0.85 9.38
N GLN A 135 42.45 1.80 10.20
CA GLN A 135 41.04 2.17 10.22
C GLN A 135 40.60 2.82 8.91
N ARG A 136 41.44 3.68 8.32
CA ARG A 136 41.16 4.27 7.01
C ARG A 136 41.08 3.20 5.93
N GLU A 137 42.04 2.29 5.87
CA GLU A 137 42.03 1.17 4.93
C GLU A 137 40.77 0.31 5.08
N ALA A 138 40.41 -0.05 6.32
CA ALA A 138 39.21 -0.81 6.62
C ALA A 138 37.93 -0.10 6.13
N ILE A 139 37.78 1.20 6.44
CA ILE A 139 36.63 1.99 5.99
C ILE A 139 36.61 2.11 4.47
N THR A 140 37.75 2.33 3.82
CA THR A 140 37.79 2.42 2.34
C THR A 140 37.38 1.11 1.69
N LEU A 141 37.80 -0.03 2.24
CA LEU A 141 37.43 -1.35 1.75
C LEU A 141 35.94 -1.65 1.97
N GLU A 142 35.41 -1.29 3.13
CA GLU A 142 33.98 -1.40 3.42
C GLU A 142 33.13 -0.52 2.49
N GLN A 143 33.55 0.73 2.24
CA GLN A 143 32.90 1.64 1.31
C GLN A 143 32.90 1.06 -0.12
N GLU A 144 34.03 0.53 -0.59
CA GLU A 144 34.12 -0.06 -1.92
C GLU A 144 33.26 -1.32 -2.05
N GLN A 145 33.26 -2.19 -1.03
CA GLN A 145 32.39 -3.38 -0.99
C GLN A 145 30.91 -2.99 -0.99
N THR A 146 30.51 -2.06 -0.13
CA THR A 146 29.12 -1.59 -0.03
C THR A 146 28.67 -0.95 -1.35
N HIS A 147 29.53 -0.14 -1.98
CA HIS A 147 29.23 0.44 -3.29
C HIS A 147 29.09 -0.63 -4.38
N LYS A 148 29.93 -1.67 -4.38
CA LYS A 148 29.81 -2.80 -5.32
C LYS A 148 28.50 -3.58 -5.12
N VAL A 149 28.09 -3.83 -3.88
CA VAL A 149 26.81 -4.50 -3.59
C VAL A 149 25.64 -3.62 -4.04
N TRP A 150 25.64 -2.36 -3.64
CA TRP A 150 24.57 -1.42 -3.97
C TRP A 150 24.42 -1.21 -5.48
N THR A 151 25.53 -1.05 -6.21
CA THR A 151 25.49 -0.93 -7.68
C THR A 151 24.93 -2.19 -8.34
N LYS A 152 25.30 -3.38 -7.84
CA LYS A 152 24.73 -4.65 -8.32
C LYS A 152 23.22 -4.73 -8.04
N GLU A 153 22.79 -4.41 -6.83
CA GLU A 153 21.36 -4.39 -6.45
C GLU A 153 20.57 -3.39 -7.30
N GLN A 154 21.14 -2.21 -7.57
CA GLN A 154 20.51 -1.21 -8.42
C GLN A 154 20.34 -1.70 -9.86
N LEU A 155 21.34 -2.39 -10.42
CA LEU A 155 21.25 -3.01 -11.74
C LEU A 155 20.21 -4.13 -11.78
N GLU A 156 20.18 -5.00 -10.78
CA GLU A 156 19.18 -6.07 -10.68
C GLU A 156 17.76 -5.51 -10.51
N PHE A 157 17.59 -4.48 -9.67
CA PHE A 157 16.30 -3.83 -9.45
C PHE A 157 15.78 -3.15 -10.71
N THR A 158 16.64 -2.40 -11.41
CA THR A 158 16.26 -1.76 -12.69
C THR A 158 15.94 -2.78 -13.77
N ALA A 159 16.69 -3.90 -13.85
CA ALA A 159 16.37 -5.00 -14.74
C ALA A 159 15.00 -5.62 -14.43
N ARG A 160 14.70 -5.91 -13.16
CA ARG A 160 13.39 -6.45 -12.73
C ARG A 160 12.24 -5.51 -13.08
N ILE A 161 12.38 -4.20 -12.82
CA ILE A 161 11.35 -3.21 -13.18
C ILE A 161 11.10 -3.19 -14.69
N ASN A 162 12.17 -3.28 -15.49
CA ASN A 162 12.03 -3.29 -16.95
C ASN A 162 11.35 -4.57 -17.43
N GLU A 163 11.72 -5.74 -16.89
CA GLU A 163 11.10 -7.03 -17.21
C GLU A 163 9.61 -7.04 -16.84
N GLU A 164 9.25 -6.59 -15.63
CA GLU A 164 7.85 -6.47 -15.20
C GLU A 164 7.06 -5.50 -16.07
N ARG A 165 7.67 -4.37 -16.47
CA ARG A 165 7.04 -3.40 -17.37
C ARG A 165 6.78 -4.01 -18.74
N GLU A 166 7.74 -4.73 -19.31
CA GLU A 166 7.58 -5.39 -20.61
C GLU A 166 6.50 -6.48 -20.55
N LEU A 167 6.48 -7.30 -19.50
CA LEU A 167 5.46 -8.31 -19.31
C LEU A 167 4.07 -7.70 -19.14
N LEU A 168 3.95 -6.59 -18.40
CA LEU A 168 2.70 -5.85 -18.26
C LEU A 168 2.22 -5.28 -19.60
N LEU A 169 3.13 -4.72 -20.41
CA LEU A 169 2.80 -4.21 -21.74
C LEU A 169 2.33 -5.32 -22.66
N GLN A 170 3.05 -6.45 -22.72
CA GLN A 170 2.64 -7.61 -23.52
C GLN A 170 1.28 -8.15 -23.07
N THR A 171 1.03 -8.22 -21.76
CA THR A 171 -0.26 -8.65 -21.22
C THR A 171 -1.37 -7.70 -21.61
N ARG A 172 -1.15 -6.38 -21.53
CA ARG A 172 -2.12 -5.36 -21.95
C ARG A 172 -2.44 -5.42 -23.45
N GLU A 173 -1.44 -5.63 -24.29
CA GLU A 173 -1.68 -5.77 -25.74
C GLU A 173 -2.45 -7.05 -26.05
N ARG A 174 -2.12 -8.18 -25.41
CA ARG A 174 -2.87 -9.43 -25.54
C ARG A 174 -4.32 -9.28 -25.08
N THR A 175 -4.55 -8.74 -23.88
CA THR A 175 -5.93 -8.56 -23.37
C THR A 175 -6.73 -7.58 -24.22
N LYS A 176 -6.10 -6.51 -24.74
CA LYS A 176 -6.76 -5.59 -25.67
C LYS A 176 -7.15 -6.30 -26.98
N ALA A 177 -6.27 -7.12 -27.53
CA ALA A 177 -6.55 -7.91 -28.72
C ALA A 177 -7.70 -8.91 -28.47
N ASP A 178 -7.66 -9.64 -27.35
CA ASP A 178 -8.68 -10.61 -26.97
C ASP A 178 -10.06 -9.94 -26.77
N ILE A 179 -10.10 -8.81 -26.07
CA ILE A 179 -11.35 -8.04 -25.88
C ILE A 179 -11.89 -7.54 -27.21
N THR A 180 -11.02 -7.00 -28.07
CA THR A 180 -11.42 -6.50 -29.39
C THR A 180 -12.01 -7.62 -30.23
N TYR A 181 -11.33 -8.77 -30.26
CA TYR A 181 -11.80 -9.97 -30.95
C TYR A 181 -13.15 -10.44 -30.41
N GLU A 182 -13.33 -10.51 -29.09
CA GLU A 182 -14.59 -10.98 -28.51
C GLU A 182 -15.76 -10.01 -28.80
N ILE A 183 -15.50 -8.69 -28.78
CA ILE A 183 -16.50 -7.69 -29.18
C ILE A 183 -16.87 -7.86 -30.66
N GLU A 184 -15.89 -8.03 -31.55
CA GLU A 184 -16.15 -8.23 -32.99
C GLU A 184 -16.91 -9.52 -33.25
N ARG A 185 -16.53 -10.60 -32.57
CA ARG A 185 -17.20 -11.90 -32.63
C ARG A 185 -18.66 -11.78 -32.16
N GLN A 186 -18.89 -11.14 -31.01
CA GLN A 186 -20.22 -10.95 -30.46
C GLN A 186 -21.11 -10.11 -31.40
N ARG A 187 -20.56 -9.02 -31.96
CA ARG A 187 -21.29 -8.20 -32.95
C ARG A 187 -21.65 -8.98 -34.21
N LYS A 188 -20.77 -9.86 -34.69
CA LYS A 188 -21.07 -10.73 -35.84
C LYS A 188 -22.22 -11.69 -35.53
N ILE A 189 -22.18 -12.33 -34.36
CA ILE A 189 -23.25 -13.24 -33.92
C ILE A 189 -24.59 -12.47 -33.83
N GLU A 190 -24.60 -11.31 -33.17
CA GLU A 190 -25.81 -10.49 -33.04
C GLU A 190 -26.34 -10.01 -34.39
N MET A 191 -25.45 -9.66 -35.32
CA MET A 191 -25.82 -9.25 -36.68
C MET A 191 -26.40 -10.42 -37.48
N ASP A 192 -25.77 -11.59 -37.43
CA ASP A 192 -26.25 -12.80 -38.10
C ASP A 192 -27.63 -13.22 -37.55
N GLU A 193 -27.81 -13.19 -36.23
CA GLU A 193 -29.11 -13.45 -35.58
C GLU A 193 -30.18 -12.43 -36.00
N TYR A 194 -29.83 -11.14 -36.02
CA TYR A 194 -30.73 -10.09 -36.49
C TYR A 194 -31.14 -10.29 -37.96
N GLU A 195 -30.18 -10.61 -38.82
CA GLU A 195 -30.45 -10.89 -40.23
C GLU A 195 -31.33 -12.11 -40.44
N GLU A 196 -31.13 -13.19 -39.67
CA GLU A 196 -32.00 -14.36 -39.72
C GLU A 196 -33.42 -14.02 -39.27
N VAL A 197 -33.58 -13.31 -38.15
CA VAL A 197 -34.90 -12.87 -37.68
C VAL A 197 -35.59 -11.99 -38.73
N LYS A 198 -34.85 -11.07 -39.33
CA LYS A 198 -35.36 -10.21 -40.41
C LYS A 198 -35.81 -11.04 -41.61
N ARG A 199 -35.00 -12.00 -42.07
CA ARG A 199 -35.35 -12.91 -43.18
C ARG A 199 -36.62 -13.70 -42.89
N LEU A 200 -36.76 -14.23 -41.67
CA LEU A 200 -37.94 -14.99 -41.25
C LEU A 200 -39.19 -14.10 -41.22
N GLN A 201 -39.08 -12.89 -40.68
CA GLN A 201 -40.19 -11.92 -40.66
C GLN A 201 -40.62 -11.49 -42.06
N GLU A 202 -39.67 -11.18 -42.95
CA GLU A 202 -39.97 -10.85 -44.34
C GLU A 202 -40.68 -12.02 -45.05
N ARG A 203 -40.22 -13.25 -44.81
CA ARG A 203 -40.89 -14.44 -45.33
C ARG A 203 -42.32 -14.59 -44.78
N GLU A 204 -42.53 -14.48 -43.48
CA GLU A 204 -43.86 -14.57 -42.88
C GLU A 204 -44.81 -13.49 -43.41
N LEU A 205 -44.33 -12.25 -43.54
CA LEU A 205 -45.10 -11.15 -44.12
C LEU A 205 -45.47 -11.42 -45.57
N THR A 206 -44.54 -11.91 -46.39
CA THR A 206 -44.84 -12.25 -47.79
C THR A 206 -45.85 -13.39 -47.89
N GLU A 207 -45.71 -14.46 -47.12
CA GLU A 207 -46.66 -15.58 -47.09
C GLU A 207 -48.05 -15.13 -46.61
N THR A 208 -48.10 -14.28 -45.58
CA THR A 208 -49.35 -13.72 -45.03
C THR A 208 -50.03 -12.81 -46.05
N ASN A 209 -49.29 -11.88 -46.67
CA ASN A 209 -49.82 -10.99 -47.69
C ASN A 209 -50.35 -11.77 -48.90
N GLN A 210 -49.62 -12.79 -49.38
CA GLN A 210 -50.10 -13.63 -50.47
C GLN A 210 -51.37 -14.40 -50.11
N ARG A 211 -51.49 -14.89 -48.86
CA ARG A 211 -52.70 -15.56 -48.39
C ARG A 211 -53.89 -14.60 -48.33
N GLN A 212 -53.68 -13.41 -47.76
CA GLN A 212 -54.74 -12.40 -47.66
C GLN A 212 -55.18 -11.90 -49.03
N GLU A 213 -54.23 -11.65 -49.95
CA GLU A 213 -54.53 -11.24 -51.32
C GLU A 213 -55.42 -12.26 -52.05
N LYS A 214 -55.14 -13.56 -51.88
CA LYS A 214 -56.00 -14.62 -52.42
C LYS A 214 -57.41 -14.57 -51.82
N LEU A 215 -57.51 -14.48 -50.49
CA LEU A 215 -58.81 -14.40 -49.79
C LEU A 215 -59.61 -13.16 -50.20
N TRP A 216 -58.96 -12.00 -50.34
CA TRP A 216 -59.58 -10.77 -50.80
C TRP A 216 -60.04 -10.89 -52.25
N SER A 217 -59.21 -11.43 -53.14
CA SER A 217 -59.59 -11.66 -54.54
C SER A 217 -60.78 -12.62 -54.67
N GLU A 218 -60.80 -13.71 -53.91
CA GLU A 218 -61.93 -14.65 -53.86
C GLU A 218 -63.20 -13.98 -53.34
N ARG A 219 -63.08 -13.21 -52.26
CA ARG A 219 -64.21 -12.47 -51.68
C ARG A 219 -64.73 -11.41 -52.62
N GLU A 220 -63.87 -10.64 -53.26
CA GLU A 220 -64.24 -9.60 -54.21
C GLU A 220 -64.96 -10.21 -55.41
N LYS A 221 -64.42 -11.29 -56.00
CA LYS A 221 -65.11 -12.06 -57.05
C LYS A 221 -66.49 -12.54 -56.62
N TYR A 222 -66.59 -13.18 -55.45
CA TYR A 222 -67.87 -13.66 -54.93
C TYR A 222 -68.88 -12.51 -54.79
N LEU A 223 -68.47 -11.37 -54.24
CA LEU A 223 -69.33 -10.21 -54.08
C LEU A 223 -69.77 -9.64 -55.44
N THR A 224 -68.85 -9.53 -56.40
CA THR A 224 -69.16 -9.07 -57.76
C THR A 224 -70.12 -10.01 -58.49
N ASP A 225 -69.84 -11.32 -58.48
CA ASP A 225 -70.65 -12.33 -59.16
C ASP A 225 -72.09 -12.38 -58.60
N ASN A 226 -72.25 -12.20 -57.29
CA ASN A 226 -73.56 -12.25 -56.62
C ASN A 226 -74.26 -10.89 -56.52
N GLN A 227 -73.62 -9.79 -56.95
CA GLN A 227 -74.17 -8.44 -56.80
C GLN A 227 -75.49 -8.26 -57.56
N ALA A 228 -75.55 -8.77 -58.79
CA ALA A 228 -76.75 -8.67 -59.64
C ALA A 228 -77.91 -9.50 -59.07
N ASP A 229 -77.62 -10.73 -58.63
CA ASP A 229 -78.60 -11.62 -58.02
C ASP A 229 -79.14 -11.06 -56.71
N PHE A 230 -78.26 -10.53 -55.86
CA PHE A 230 -78.67 -9.85 -54.64
C PHE A 230 -79.58 -8.65 -54.93
N ALA A 231 -79.20 -7.79 -55.89
CA ALA A 231 -80.01 -6.64 -56.28
C ALA A 231 -81.38 -7.07 -56.87
N ALA A 232 -81.43 -8.16 -57.63
CA ALA A 232 -82.66 -8.72 -58.17
C ALA A 232 -83.57 -9.27 -57.06
N LYS A 233 -83.01 -10.03 -56.12
CA LYS A 233 -83.74 -10.55 -54.95
C LYS A 233 -84.21 -9.43 -54.04
N GLN A 234 -83.40 -8.41 -53.83
CA GLN A 234 -83.78 -7.24 -53.06
C GLN A 234 -85.00 -6.54 -53.69
N LYS A 235 -84.98 -6.29 -55.01
CA LYS A 235 -86.15 -5.74 -55.72
C LYS A 235 -87.38 -6.65 -55.63
N GLN A 236 -87.19 -7.96 -55.71
CA GLN A 236 -88.28 -8.93 -55.58
C GLN A 236 -88.92 -8.85 -54.18
N VAL A 237 -88.10 -8.76 -53.12
CA VAL A 237 -88.56 -8.60 -51.74
C VAL A 237 -89.28 -7.27 -51.54
N GLU A 238 -88.74 -6.18 -52.07
CA GLU A 238 -89.37 -4.84 -52.02
C GLU A 238 -90.71 -4.81 -52.77
N GLY A 239 -90.83 -5.53 -53.89
CA GLY A 239 -92.06 -5.63 -54.68
C GLY A 239 -93.08 -6.67 -54.16
N PHE A 240 -92.67 -7.56 -53.26
CA PHE A 240 -93.50 -8.66 -52.77
C PHE A 240 -94.79 -8.18 -52.07
N PRO A 241 -94.78 -7.14 -51.21
CA PRO A 241 -96.01 -6.66 -50.57
C PRO A 241 -97.07 -6.17 -51.57
N ALA A 242 -96.65 -5.46 -52.62
CA ALA A 242 -97.55 -4.97 -53.66
C ALA A 242 -98.13 -6.12 -54.50
N ALA A 243 -97.30 -7.09 -54.87
CA ALA A 243 -97.75 -8.30 -55.56
C ALA A 243 -98.74 -9.12 -54.71
N LEU A 244 -98.45 -9.27 -53.41
CA LEU A 244 -99.32 -9.95 -52.45
C LEU A 244 -100.66 -9.24 -52.30
N GLN A 245 -100.66 -7.90 -52.18
CA GLN A 245 -101.87 -7.11 -52.10
C GLN A 245 -102.72 -7.26 -53.37
N LYS A 246 -102.10 -7.16 -54.55
CA LYS A 246 -102.79 -7.34 -55.83
C LYS A 246 -103.41 -8.74 -55.95
N ALA A 247 -102.65 -9.78 -55.65
CA ALA A 247 -103.14 -11.16 -55.67
C ALA A 247 -104.29 -11.39 -54.66
N TYR A 248 -104.20 -10.78 -53.48
CA TYR A 248 -105.27 -10.80 -52.50
C TYR A 248 -106.54 -10.10 -53.00
N GLU A 249 -106.41 -8.91 -53.60
CA GLU A 249 -107.54 -8.18 -54.18
C GLU A 249 -108.19 -8.94 -55.34
N GLU A 250 -107.39 -9.51 -56.25
CA GLU A 250 -107.88 -10.36 -57.35
C GLU A 250 -108.62 -11.60 -56.82
N ALA A 251 -108.03 -12.33 -55.86
CA ALA A 251 -108.67 -13.48 -55.24
C ALA A 251 -109.95 -13.08 -54.48
N ARG A 252 -109.97 -11.90 -53.84
CA ARG A 252 -111.17 -11.37 -53.16
C ARG A 252 -112.27 -11.07 -54.17
N VAL A 253 -111.95 -10.42 -55.29
CA VAL A 253 -112.94 -10.10 -56.34
C VAL A 253 -113.48 -11.37 -56.99
N GLU A 254 -112.61 -12.32 -57.32
CA GLU A 254 -113.05 -13.58 -57.92
C GLU A 254 -113.88 -14.41 -56.94
N GLY A 255 -113.48 -14.49 -55.66
CA GLY A 255 -114.27 -15.13 -54.61
C GLY A 255 -115.65 -14.48 -54.41
N ILE A 256 -115.75 -13.14 -54.51
CA ILE A 256 -117.05 -12.44 -54.47
C ILE A 256 -117.88 -12.80 -55.71
N LYS A 257 -117.31 -12.77 -56.92
CA LYS A 257 -118.03 -13.10 -58.16
C LYS A 257 -118.54 -14.54 -58.16
N GLU A 258 -117.72 -15.48 -57.70
CA GLU A 258 -118.09 -16.89 -57.64
C GLU A 258 -119.19 -17.10 -56.59
N ALA A 259 -119.08 -16.48 -55.41
CA ALA A 259 -120.15 -16.50 -54.41
C ALA A 259 -121.46 -15.85 -54.90
N GLU A 260 -121.39 -14.73 -55.63
CA GLU A 260 -122.56 -14.08 -56.26
C GLU A 260 -123.18 -14.99 -57.32
N ARG A 261 -122.36 -15.63 -58.16
CA ARG A 261 -122.83 -16.57 -59.19
C ARG A 261 -123.50 -17.77 -58.56
N ASP A 262 -122.91 -18.38 -57.55
CA ASP A 262 -123.48 -19.50 -56.80
C ASP A 262 -124.78 -19.11 -56.09
N SER A 263 -124.81 -17.93 -55.46
CA SER A 263 -126.00 -17.37 -54.83
C SER A 263 -127.12 -17.15 -55.84
N LYS A 264 -126.80 -16.59 -57.01
CA LYS A 264 -127.75 -16.39 -58.10
C LYS A 264 -128.28 -17.71 -58.65
N VAL A 265 -127.41 -18.69 -58.91
CA VAL A 265 -127.83 -20.03 -59.33
C VAL A 265 -128.75 -20.67 -58.29
N LYS A 266 -128.43 -20.58 -57.00
CA LYS A 266 -129.31 -21.07 -55.92
C LYS A 266 -130.65 -20.35 -55.88
N SER A 267 -130.65 -19.02 -56.00
CA SER A 267 -131.87 -18.22 -56.05
C SER A 267 -132.74 -18.60 -57.25
N ASP A 268 -132.16 -18.69 -58.44
CA ASP A 268 -132.85 -19.09 -59.66
C ASP A 268 -133.41 -20.53 -59.54
N LEU A 269 -132.68 -21.43 -58.85
CA LEU A 269 -133.15 -22.79 -58.58
C LEU A 269 -134.36 -22.80 -57.63
N ILE A 270 -134.28 -22.04 -56.52
CA ILE A 270 -135.39 -21.88 -55.56
C ILE A 270 -136.62 -21.27 -56.25
N GLU A 271 -136.43 -20.26 -57.10
CA GLU A 271 -137.52 -19.64 -57.86
C GLU A 271 -138.17 -20.66 -58.82
N LYS A 272 -137.38 -21.46 -59.54
CA LYS A 272 -137.90 -22.54 -60.40
C LYS A 272 -138.58 -23.66 -59.60
N GLU A 273 -138.04 -24.05 -58.45
CA GLU A 273 -138.68 -25.02 -57.56
C GLU A 273 -140.03 -24.47 -57.08
N TRP A 274 -140.11 -23.20 -56.70
CA TRP A 274 -141.36 -22.56 -56.31
C TRP A 274 -142.37 -22.53 -57.47
N GLU A 275 -141.96 -22.13 -58.68
CA GLU A 275 -142.81 -22.15 -59.87
C GLU A 275 -143.33 -23.55 -60.20
N ALA A 276 -142.47 -24.57 -60.15
CA ALA A 276 -142.85 -25.96 -60.36
C ALA A 276 -143.83 -26.45 -59.28
N THR A 277 -143.60 -26.08 -58.01
CA THR A 277 -144.49 -26.41 -56.90
C THR A 277 -145.86 -25.73 -57.08
N LYS A 278 -145.87 -24.45 -57.48
CA LYS A 278 -147.09 -23.71 -57.81
C LYS A 278 -147.87 -24.39 -58.93
N GLN A 279 -147.22 -24.74 -60.04
CA GLN A 279 -147.85 -25.49 -61.14
C GLN A 279 -148.40 -26.85 -60.67
N GLY A 280 -147.68 -27.55 -59.80
CA GLY A 280 -148.14 -28.80 -59.19
C GLY A 280 -149.41 -28.62 -58.35
N TYR A 281 -149.48 -27.57 -57.53
CA TYR A 281 -150.69 -27.23 -56.77
C TYR A 281 -151.84 -26.80 -57.69
N GLU A 282 -151.55 -26.07 -58.76
CA GLU A 282 -152.55 -25.59 -59.73
C GLU A 282 -153.18 -26.75 -60.52
N LEU A 283 -152.38 -27.74 -60.96
CA LEU A 283 -152.87 -29.00 -61.53
C LEU A 283 -153.68 -29.81 -60.52
N LYS A 284 -153.27 -29.82 -59.24
CA LYS A 284 -154.01 -30.52 -58.18
C LYS A 284 -155.37 -29.88 -57.93
N LEU A 285 -155.44 -28.55 -57.92
CA LEU A 285 -156.66 -27.75 -57.90
C LEU A 285 -157.56 -28.10 -59.07
N GLN A 286 -157.05 -28.11 -60.30
CA GLN A 286 -157.80 -28.51 -61.49
C GLN A 286 -158.35 -29.95 -61.37
N SER A 287 -157.57 -30.89 -60.84
CA SER A 287 -158.04 -32.27 -60.64
C SER A 287 -159.13 -32.37 -59.56
N LEU A 288 -159.03 -31.58 -58.49
CA LEU A 288 -160.02 -31.51 -57.42
C LEU A 288 -161.30 -30.85 -57.92
N GLU A 289 -161.21 -29.76 -58.69
CA GLU A 289 -162.35 -29.14 -59.35
C GLU A 289 -163.05 -30.12 -60.30
N ALA A 290 -162.29 -30.86 -61.11
CA ALA A 290 -162.85 -31.91 -61.97
C ALA A 290 -163.52 -33.04 -61.15
N THR A 291 -162.93 -33.40 -60.00
CA THR A 291 -163.50 -34.42 -59.09
C THR A 291 -164.79 -33.91 -58.43
N VAL A 292 -164.81 -32.65 -57.98
CA VAL A 292 -165.99 -32.00 -57.40
C VAL A 292 -167.09 -31.88 -58.46
N ALA A 293 -166.76 -31.55 -59.70
CA ALA A 293 -167.73 -31.53 -60.80
C ALA A 293 -168.34 -32.92 -61.02
N LYS A 294 -167.52 -33.98 -61.05
CA LYS A 294 -167.97 -35.37 -61.19
C LYS A 294 -168.82 -35.85 -59.99
N GLN A 295 -168.44 -35.48 -58.77
CA GLN A 295 -169.22 -35.79 -57.56
C GLN A 295 -170.55 -35.03 -57.55
N THR A 296 -170.57 -33.78 -58.00
CA THR A 296 -171.82 -33.01 -58.19
C THR A 296 -172.74 -33.68 -59.20
N GLU A 297 -172.18 -34.20 -60.30
CA GLU A 297 -172.91 -34.96 -61.31
C GLU A 297 -173.49 -36.25 -60.73
N GLN A 298 -172.70 -37.03 -59.97
CA GLN A 298 -173.16 -38.24 -59.28
C GLN A 298 -174.24 -37.94 -58.22
N ILE A 299 -174.13 -36.84 -57.47
CA ILE A 299 -175.16 -36.41 -56.52
C ILE A 299 -176.45 -36.10 -57.26
N ASN A 300 -176.39 -35.38 -58.38
CA ASN A 300 -177.57 -35.09 -59.20
C ASN A 300 -178.19 -36.37 -59.77
N GLU A 301 -177.37 -37.34 -60.17
CA GLU A 301 -177.82 -38.65 -60.65
C GLU A 301 -178.51 -39.47 -59.55
N ILE A 302 -177.96 -39.48 -58.33
CA ILE A 302 -178.56 -40.11 -57.15
C ILE A 302 -179.87 -39.41 -56.78
N ILE A 303 -179.94 -38.08 -56.82
CA ILE A 303 -181.17 -37.32 -56.57
C ILE A 303 -182.25 -37.70 -57.60
N ALA A 304 -181.88 -37.84 -58.88
CA ALA A 304 -182.79 -38.30 -59.93
C ALA A 304 -183.28 -39.74 -59.67
N GLN A 305 -182.37 -40.66 -59.31
CA GLN A 305 -182.74 -42.03 -58.94
C GLN A 305 -183.65 -42.08 -57.70
N LEU A 306 -183.45 -41.19 -56.73
CA LEU A 306 -184.29 -41.09 -55.53
C LEU A 306 -185.69 -40.56 -55.88
N GLN A 307 -185.82 -39.61 -56.81
CA GLN A 307 -187.12 -39.19 -57.33
C GLN A 307 -187.84 -40.32 -58.10
N VAL A 308 -187.10 -41.13 -58.86
CA VAL A 308 -187.66 -42.31 -59.55
C VAL A 308 -188.10 -43.39 -58.54
N ALA A 309 -187.33 -43.65 -57.50
CA ALA A 309 -187.71 -44.58 -56.43
C ALA A 309 -188.94 -44.08 -55.65
N ASN A 310 -189.04 -42.77 -55.41
CA ASN A 310 -190.18 -42.17 -54.71
C ASN A 310 -191.47 -42.23 -55.56
N THR A 311 -191.37 -42.02 -56.87
CA THR A 311 -192.51 -42.20 -57.81
C THR A 311 -192.91 -43.67 -57.97
N GLN A 312 -191.96 -44.61 -57.96
CA GLN A 312 -192.26 -46.04 -57.94
C GLN A 312 -192.97 -46.46 -56.63
N ALA A 313 -192.55 -45.95 -55.48
CA ALA A 313 -193.22 -46.19 -54.19
C ALA A 313 -194.66 -45.62 -54.16
N GLN A 314 -194.88 -44.44 -54.73
CA GLN A 314 -196.24 -43.86 -54.88
C GLN A 314 -197.11 -44.65 -55.86
N SER A 315 -196.54 -45.18 -56.95
CA SER A 315 -197.28 -46.02 -57.92
C SER A 315 -197.65 -47.40 -57.37
N LEU A 316 -196.85 -47.94 -56.43
CA LEU A 316 -197.13 -49.21 -55.75
C LEU A 316 -198.22 -49.04 -54.69
N ALA A 317 -198.24 -47.90 -53.98
CA ALA A 317 -199.34 -47.52 -53.08
C ALA A 317 -200.68 -47.32 -53.83
N ALA A 318 -200.65 -46.85 -55.08
CA ALA A 318 -201.84 -46.71 -55.91
C ALA A 318 -202.39 -48.05 -56.46
N ARG A 319 -201.55 -49.10 -56.61
CA ARG A 319 -201.98 -50.43 -57.08
C ARG A 319 -202.52 -51.38 -55.99
N ALA A 320 -202.30 -51.08 -54.71
CA ALA A 320 -202.85 -51.86 -53.60
C ALA A 320 -204.33 -51.52 -53.26
N PHE A 321 -204.92 -50.50 -53.90
CA PHE A 321 -206.32 -50.09 -53.70
C PHE A 321 -207.34 -50.75 -54.67
N GLN A 322 -206.98 -51.80 -55.43
CA GLN A 322 -207.90 -52.51 -56.34
C GLN A 322 -207.79 -54.05 -56.26
N GLY A 323 -208.00 -54.62 -55.07
CA GLY A 323 -207.97 -56.09 -54.91
C GLY A 323 -208.53 -56.67 -53.60
N GLN A 324 -209.54 -56.02 -53.00
CA GLN A 324 -210.46 -56.50 -51.95
C GLN A 324 -211.61 -55.45 -51.91
N VAL A 325 -212.91 -55.75 -51.84
CA VAL A 325 -213.64 -56.91 -51.26
C VAL A 325 -213.06 -57.41 -49.96
#